data_AF-A0A4U0XS15-F1
#
_entry.id   AF-A0A4U0XS15-F1
#
_cell.length_a   1.000
_cell.length_b   1.000
_cell.length_c   1.000
_cell.angle_alpha   90.00
_cell.angle_beta   90.00
_cell.angle_gamma   90.00
#
_symmetry.space_group_name_H-M   'P 1'
#
loop_
_entity.id
_entity.type
_entity.pdbx_description
1 polymer ?
#
loop_
_entity_poly.entity_id
_entity_poly.type
_entity_poly.pdbx_seq_one_letter_code
_entity_poly.pdbx_strand_id
1 'polypeptide(L)'
;MESTGIAEEDDDEEALVRSPRKKEQRPVVVYDIVYSPSYRVPVLYLILKHAPGANIYELLVPISSQPQMQHTGLSGALSLTDHPVTGLPVYFVHPCRTAEAMAAVRGVSSEGPVEYLMLWFGLVGSSVGLAVPVALAEALQNER
;
A
#
# COMPACT_ATOMS: atom_id res chain seq x y z
N MET A 1 -69.54 4.16 -35.88
CA MET A 1 -68.98 2.87 -35.45
C MET A 1 -68.07 3.16 -34.29
N GLU A 2 -68.60 2.87 -33.12
CA GLU A 2 -67.91 2.81 -31.84
C GLU A 2 -67.01 1.57 -31.86
N SER A 3 -65.75 1.70 -31.45
CA SER A 3 -64.97 0.54 -31.02
C SER A 3 -63.93 0.99 -29.99
N THR A 4 -64.30 0.73 -28.75
CA THR A 4 -63.50 0.66 -27.53
C THR A 4 -62.47 -0.48 -27.61
N GLY A 5 -61.42 -0.41 -26.79
CA GLY A 5 -60.44 -1.48 -26.55
C GLY A 5 -59.18 -0.90 -25.90
N ILE A 6 -59.28 -0.46 -24.64
CA ILE A 6 -58.82 -1.17 -23.42
C ILE A 6 -57.30 -1.37 -23.38
N ALA A 7 -56.71 -0.75 -22.35
CA ALA A 7 -55.30 -0.76 -21.99
C ALA A 7 -54.83 -2.15 -21.52
N GLU A 8 -53.60 -2.48 -21.87
CA GLU A 8 -52.77 -3.43 -21.13
C GLU A 8 -51.41 -2.76 -20.92
N GLU A 9 -51.28 -2.06 -19.78
CA GLU A 9 -49.98 -1.78 -19.18
C GLU A 9 -49.51 -3.11 -18.59
N ASP A 10 -48.63 -3.82 -19.29
CA ASP A 10 -47.85 -4.89 -18.70
C ASP A 10 -46.91 -4.28 -17.66
N ASP A 11 -47.38 -4.27 -16.41
CA ASP A 11 -46.58 -3.95 -15.22
C ASP A 11 -45.60 -5.10 -14.99
N ASP A 12 -44.42 -4.96 -15.61
CA ASP A 12 -43.33 -5.94 -15.56
C ASP A 12 -42.74 -5.97 -14.12
N GLU A 13 -43.27 -6.86 -13.29
CA GLU A 13 -42.94 -7.07 -11.87
C GLU A 13 -41.54 -7.70 -11.65
N GLU A 14 -40.59 -7.48 -12.58
CA GLU A 14 -39.17 -7.85 -12.44
C GLU A 14 -38.24 -6.63 -12.44
N ALA A 15 -38.72 -5.46 -11.99
CA ALA A 15 -37.85 -4.34 -11.70
C ALA A 15 -36.87 -4.70 -10.56
N LEU A 16 -35.68 -5.18 -10.92
CA LEU A 16 -34.53 -5.36 -10.04
C LEU A 16 -34.40 -4.10 -9.17
N VAL A 17 -34.74 -4.23 -7.90
CA VAL A 17 -34.54 -3.17 -6.90
C VAL A 17 -33.09 -2.76 -7.01
N ARG A 18 -32.85 -1.58 -7.60
CA ARG A 18 -31.52 -1.00 -7.71
C ARG A 18 -31.01 -0.87 -6.29
N SER A 19 -30.17 -1.82 -5.89
CA SER A 19 -29.52 -1.79 -4.58
C SER A 19 -28.94 -0.38 -4.42
N PRO A 20 -29.11 0.27 -3.26
CA PRO A 20 -28.60 1.61 -3.06
C PRO A 20 -27.13 1.57 -3.45
N ARG A 21 -26.71 2.43 -4.40
CA ARG A 21 -25.32 2.54 -4.89
C ARG A 21 -24.41 2.31 -3.69
N LYS A 22 -23.77 1.14 -3.60
CA LYS A 22 -22.74 0.90 -2.57
C LYS A 22 -21.79 2.06 -2.75
N LYS A 23 -21.68 2.94 -1.75
CA LYS A 23 -20.70 4.03 -1.78
C LYS A 23 -19.39 3.38 -2.20
N GLU A 24 -18.87 3.72 -3.37
CA GLU A 24 -17.62 3.17 -3.86
C GLU A 24 -16.56 3.56 -2.85
N GLN A 25 -16.21 2.63 -1.97
CA GLN A 25 -15.21 2.87 -0.96
C GLN A 25 -13.88 2.90 -1.68
N ARG A 26 -13.17 4.01 -1.56
CA ARG A 26 -11.85 4.14 -2.19
C ARG A 26 -10.91 3.09 -1.57
N PRO A 27 -10.04 2.46 -2.37
CA PRO A 27 -8.98 1.61 -1.86
C PRO A 27 -8.18 2.33 -0.78
N VAL A 28 -7.94 1.65 0.35
CA VAL A 28 -7.11 2.17 1.45
C VAL A 28 -5.97 1.21 1.68
N VAL A 29 -4.74 1.71 1.62
CA VAL A 29 -3.54 0.94 1.99
C VAL A 29 -3.15 1.31 3.41
N VAL A 30 -3.00 0.30 4.26
CA VAL A 30 -2.49 0.44 5.62
C VAL A 30 -1.07 -0.09 5.65
N TYR A 31 -0.17 0.68 6.26
CA TYR A 31 1.24 0.35 6.42
C TYR A 31 1.53 0.11 7.89
N ASP A 32 2.03 -1.07 8.22
CA ASP A 32 2.52 -1.41 9.55
C ASP A 32 4.04 -1.56 9.49
N ILE A 33 4.75 -0.92 10.42
CA ILE A 33 6.22 -1.00 10.52
C ILE A 33 6.57 -1.71 11.82
N VAL A 34 7.20 -2.88 11.71
CA VAL A 34 7.57 -3.71 12.86
C VAL A 34 9.07 -3.99 12.81
N TYR A 35 9.75 -3.86 13.94
CA TYR A 35 11.17 -4.18 14.03
C TYR A 35 11.39 -5.69 13.96
N SER A 36 12.30 -6.15 13.08
CA SER A 36 12.74 -7.54 13.05
C SER A 36 13.97 -7.73 13.94
N PRO A 37 13.90 -8.55 15.01
CA PRO A 37 15.07 -8.87 15.82
C PRO A 37 16.17 -9.58 15.03
N SER A 38 15.79 -10.46 14.10
CA SER A 38 16.73 -11.27 13.31
C SER A 38 17.52 -10.45 12.30
N TYR A 39 16.85 -9.53 11.59
CA TYR A 39 17.50 -8.67 10.59
C TYR A 39 18.00 -7.34 11.16
N ARG A 40 17.59 -7.01 12.39
CA ARG A 40 17.91 -5.76 13.09
C ARG A 40 17.54 -4.48 12.34
N VAL A 41 16.46 -4.54 11.57
CA VAL A 41 15.93 -3.42 10.78
C VAL A 41 14.39 -3.36 10.89
N PRO A 42 13.76 -2.21 10.62
CA PRO A 42 12.32 -2.13 10.45
C PRO A 42 11.87 -2.89 9.20
N VAL A 43 10.75 -3.59 9.31
CA VAL A 43 10.09 -4.36 8.24
C VAL A 43 8.72 -3.75 7.98
N LEU A 44 8.41 -3.55 6.70
CA LEU A 44 7.18 -2.92 6.25
C LEU A 44 6.16 -3.99 5.82
N TYR A 45 4.96 -3.91 6.38
CA TYR A 45 3.82 -4.76 6.08
C TYR A 45 2.69 -3.89 5.48
N LEU A 46 1.95 -4.44 4.52
CA LEU A 46 0.94 -3.72 3.74
C LEU A 46 -0.37 -4.50 3.71
N ILE A 47 -1.45 -3.80 4.03
CA ILE A 47 -2.82 -4.33 4.02
C ILE A 47 -3.66 -3.46 3.09
N LEU A 48 -4.28 -4.09 2.08
CA LEU A 48 -5.23 -3.43 1.19
C LEU A 48 -6.66 -3.62 1.72
N LYS A 49 -7.30 -2.51 2.08
CA LYS A 49 -8.69 -2.45 2.54
C LYS A 49 -9.59 -1.87 1.46
N HIS A 50 -10.85 -2.29 1.46
CA HIS A 50 -11.92 -1.77 0.60
C HIS A 50 -11.66 -1.90 -0.92
N ALA A 51 -10.82 -2.85 -1.33
CA ALA A 51 -10.51 -3.09 -2.75
C ALA A 51 -10.41 -4.61 -3.04
N PRO A 52 -11.53 -5.36 -2.90
CA PRO A 52 -11.54 -6.79 -3.19
C PRO A 52 -11.17 -7.04 -4.66
N GLY A 53 -10.19 -7.91 -4.90
CA GLY A 53 -9.72 -8.25 -6.25
C GLY A 53 -8.74 -7.26 -6.88
N ALA A 54 -8.42 -6.15 -6.21
CA ALA A 54 -7.41 -5.22 -6.68
C ALA A 54 -6.00 -5.80 -6.45
N ASN A 55 -5.13 -5.63 -7.44
CA ASN A 55 -3.74 -6.04 -7.36
C ASN A 55 -2.92 -4.94 -6.66
N ILE A 56 -2.39 -5.24 -5.47
CA ILE A 56 -1.60 -4.26 -4.69
C ILE A 56 -0.35 -3.78 -5.45
N TYR A 57 0.21 -4.62 -6.33
CA TYR A 57 1.36 -4.22 -7.16
C TYR A 57 0.98 -3.14 -8.16
N GLU A 58 -0.20 -3.24 -8.79
CA GLU A 58 -0.69 -2.22 -9.73
C GLU A 58 -1.02 -0.90 -9.04
N LEU A 59 -1.44 -0.97 -7.78
CA LEU A 59 -1.79 0.22 -7.00
C LEU A 59 -0.56 0.97 -6.47
N LEU A 60 0.49 0.25 -6.07
CA LEU A 60 1.59 0.81 -5.28
C LEU A 60 2.95 0.78 -5.98
N VAL A 61 3.15 -0.07 -6.98
CA VAL A 61 4.43 -0.21 -7.67
C VAL A 61 4.35 0.57 -8.98
N PRO A 62 5.04 1.71 -9.12
CA PRO A 62 5.01 2.49 -10.36
C PRO A 62 5.54 1.65 -11.52
N ILE A 63 4.84 1.67 -12.66
CA ILE A 63 5.16 0.89 -13.88
C ILE A 63 6.61 1.17 -14.37
N SER A 64 7.11 2.39 -14.16
CA SER A 64 8.47 2.81 -14.53
C SER A 64 9.59 2.15 -13.70
N SER A 65 9.25 1.51 -12.57
CA SER A 65 10.22 0.94 -11.63
C SER A 65 10.64 -0.49 -12.02
N GLN A 66 9.87 -1.17 -12.88
CA GLN A 66 10.07 -2.58 -13.17
C GLN A 66 11.48 -2.96 -13.68
N PRO A 67 12.14 -2.22 -14.60
CA PRO A 67 13.50 -2.57 -15.03
C PRO A 67 14.57 -2.27 -13.95
N GLN A 68 14.39 -1.23 -13.12
CA GLN A 68 15.34 -0.88 -12.07
C GLN A 68 15.23 -1.80 -10.84
N MET A 69 14.04 -2.34 -10.60
CA MET A 69 13.80 -3.40 -9.62
C MET A 69 14.49 -4.71 -10.02
N GLN A 70 14.77 -4.96 -11.32
CA GLN A 70 15.46 -6.18 -11.78
C GLN A 70 16.95 -6.14 -11.46
N HIS A 71 17.57 -4.95 -11.53
CA HIS A 71 18.99 -4.77 -11.24
C HIS A 71 19.31 -4.62 -9.74
N THR A 72 18.35 -4.17 -8.93
CA THR A 72 18.51 -4.05 -7.47
C THR A 72 18.08 -5.31 -6.70
N GLY A 73 17.50 -6.31 -7.38
CA GLY A 73 16.90 -7.48 -6.75
C GLY A 73 15.56 -7.19 -6.05
N LEU A 74 15.02 -5.98 -6.23
CA LEU A 74 13.75 -5.53 -5.69
C LEU A 74 12.54 -5.95 -6.55
N SER A 75 12.74 -6.73 -7.62
CA SER A 75 11.67 -7.25 -8.49
C SER A 75 10.69 -8.20 -7.80
N GLY A 76 10.90 -8.49 -6.52
CA GLY A 76 9.97 -9.15 -5.62
C GLY A 76 9.73 -8.34 -4.34
N ALA A 77 9.69 -7.00 -4.44
CA ALA A 77 9.60 -6.10 -3.28
C ALA A 77 8.46 -6.44 -2.33
N LEU A 78 7.37 -7.00 -2.83
CA LEU A 78 6.28 -7.50 -2.00
C LEU A 78 6.30 -9.02 -2.05
N SER A 79 6.25 -9.63 -0.87
CA SER A 79 6.02 -11.06 -0.65
C SER A 79 4.82 -11.23 0.25
N LEU A 80 4.26 -12.45 0.34
CA LEU A 80 3.21 -12.77 1.31
C LEU A 80 3.81 -13.47 2.53
N THR A 81 3.33 -13.11 3.71
CA THR A 81 3.69 -13.74 4.98
C THR A 81 2.55 -13.56 5.98
N ASP A 82 2.72 -14.11 7.19
CA ASP A 82 1.81 -13.84 8.30
C ASP A 82 2.29 -12.61 9.08
N HIS A 83 1.38 -11.70 9.39
CA HIS A 83 1.70 -10.49 10.12
C HIS A 83 2.16 -10.82 11.56
N PRO A 84 3.31 -10.29 12.03
CA PRO A 84 3.93 -10.75 13.28
C PRO A 84 3.10 -10.47 14.55
N VAL A 85 2.14 -9.53 14.47
CA VAL A 85 1.28 -9.17 15.61
C VAL A 85 -0.09 -9.83 15.54
N THR A 86 -0.65 -9.99 14.33
CA THR A 86 -2.05 -10.43 14.15
C THR A 86 -2.16 -11.87 13.65
N GLY A 87 -1.07 -12.44 13.12
CA GLY A 87 -1.04 -13.78 12.52
C GLY A 87 -1.83 -13.91 11.22
N LEU A 88 -2.30 -12.80 10.64
CA LEU A 88 -3.10 -12.82 9.42
C LEU A 88 -2.20 -12.67 8.18
N PRO A 89 -2.58 -13.26 7.04
CA PRO A 89 -1.87 -13.08 5.78
C PRO A 89 -1.78 -11.61 5.40
N VAL A 90 -0.57 -11.15 5.05
CA VAL A 90 -0.26 -9.77 4.74
C VAL A 90 0.85 -9.70 3.69
N TYR A 91 0.87 -8.62 2.90
CA TYR A 91 2.01 -8.33 2.05
C TYR A 91 3.14 -7.71 2.88
N PHE A 92 4.39 -7.98 2.54
CA PHE A 92 5.52 -7.35 3.23
C PHE A 92 6.71 -7.14 2.32
N VAL A 93 7.57 -6.20 2.69
CA VAL A 93 8.86 -5.99 2.04
C VAL A 93 9.94 -6.82 2.73
N HIS A 94 10.54 -7.75 1.98
CA HIS A 94 11.53 -8.67 2.54
C HIS A 94 12.80 -7.90 2.97
N PRO A 95 13.25 -8.05 4.24
CA PRO A 95 14.30 -7.19 4.80
C PRO A 95 15.75 -7.65 4.52
N CYS A 96 15.96 -8.76 3.79
CA CYS A 96 17.28 -9.38 3.65
C CYS A 96 18.39 -8.44 3.18
N ARG A 97 18.07 -7.50 2.29
CA ARG A 97 19.04 -6.52 1.76
C ARG A 97 18.89 -5.13 2.38
N THR A 98 17.89 -4.93 3.24
CA THR A 98 17.64 -3.63 3.86
C THR A 98 18.79 -3.22 4.77
N ALA A 99 19.37 -4.14 5.56
CA ALA A 99 20.50 -3.82 6.43
C ALA A 99 21.74 -3.38 5.63
N GLU A 100 22.08 -4.11 4.57
CA GLU A 100 23.20 -3.79 3.65
C GLU A 100 22.98 -2.42 2.99
N ALA A 101 21.81 -2.20 2.41
CA ALA A 101 21.49 -0.95 1.73
C ALA A 101 21.45 0.25 2.70
N MET A 102 20.92 0.06 3.91
CA MET A 102 20.95 1.09 4.96
C MET A 102 22.37 1.42 5.38
N ALA A 103 23.27 0.43 5.49
CA ALA A 103 24.68 0.67 5.80
C ALA A 103 25.39 1.45 4.68
N ALA A 104 25.05 1.19 3.42
CA ALA A 104 25.64 1.90 2.28
C ALA A 104 25.21 3.37 2.20
N VAL A 105 23.98 3.71 2.60
CA VAL A 105 23.45 5.09 2.55
C VAL A 105 23.67 5.87 3.84
N ARG A 106 23.84 5.19 4.97
CA ARG A 106 24.26 5.80 6.24
C ARG A 106 25.71 6.25 6.10
N GLY A 107 25.91 7.46 5.58
CA GLY A 107 27.20 8.14 5.68
C GLY A 107 27.59 8.41 7.15
N VAL A 108 28.74 9.06 7.36
CA VAL A 108 29.32 9.36 8.68
C VAL A 108 28.44 10.23 9.58
N SER A 109 27.31 10.76 9.09
CA SER A 109 26.54 11.86 9.72
C SER A 109 25.14 11.48 10.19
N SER A 110 24.68 10.24 9.96
CA SER A 110 23.36 9.80 10.42
C SER A 110 23.47 9.14 11.80
N GLU A 111 23.41 9.94 12.87
CA GLU A 111 23.62 9.43 14.23
C GLU A 111 22.32 9.17 15.01
N GLY A 112 21.17 9.69 14.54
CA GLY A 112 19.88 9.61 15.26
C GLY A 112 18.89 8.54 14.75
N PRO A 113 17.95 8.10 15.62
CA PRO A 113 16.83 7.24 15.22
C PRO A 113 15.92 7.88 14.16
N VAL A 114 15.73 9.21 14.22
CA VAL A 114 14.89 9.94 13.25
C VAL A 114 15.56 9.95 11.89
N GLU A 115 16.83 10.33 11.78
CA GLU A 115 17.58 10.27 10.51
C GLU A 115 17.61 8.86 9.93
N TYR A 116 17.72 7.83 10.78
CA TYR A 116 17.65 6.45 10.32
C TYR A 116 16.31 6.13 9.66
N LEU A 117 15.20 6.49 10.31
CA LEU A 117 13.87 6.24 9.75
C LEU A 117 13.64 7.06 8.48
N MET A 118 14.12 8.30 8.40
CA MET A 118 14.04 9.12 7.18
C MET A 118 14.77 8.46 6.00
N LEU A 119 16.01 7.99 6.22
CA LEU A 119 16.76 7.24 5.21
C LEU A 119 16.04 5.93 4.83
N TRP A 120 15.50 5.22 5.82
CA TRP A 120 14.77 3.97 5.61
C TRP A 120 13.48 4.18 4.82
N PHE A 121 12.72 5.25 5.07
CA PHE A 121 11.54 5.61 4.26
C PHE A 121 11.91 5.90 2.82
N GLY A 122 13.02 6.62 2.60
CA GLY A 122 13.53 6.89 1.24
C GLY A 122 13.92 5.61 0.50
N LEU A 123 14.48 4.62 1.19
CA LEU A 123 14.94 3.36 0.61
C LEU A 123 13.82 2.33 0.41
N VAL A 124 13.03 2.07 1.46
CA VAL A 124 12.02 1.00 1.50
C VAL A 124 10.63 1.53 1.18
N GLY A 125 10.21 2.62 1.83
CA GLY A 125 8.87 3.17 1.67
C GLY A 125 8.56 3.61 0.24
N SER A 126 9.52 4.27 -0.42
CA SER A 126 9.36 4.79 -1.78
C SER A 126 9.02 3.71 -2.81
N SER A 127 9.50 2.47 -2.59
CA SER A 127 9.25 1.33 -3.50
C SER A 127 7.79 0.84 -3.49
N VAL A 128 7.00 1.26 -2.50
CA VAL A 128 5.61 0.82 -2.30
C VAL A 128 4.67 1.99 -2.05
N GLY A 129 5.02 3.19 -2.53
CA GLY A 129 4.15 4.36 -2.45
C GLY A 129 4.02 4.97 -1.04
N LEU A 130 4.92 4.63 -0.11
CA LEU A 130 5.01 5.24 1.21
C LEU A 130 6.10 6.31 1.23
N ALA A 131 5.72 7.57 1.47
CA ALA A 131 6.66 8.68 1.53
C ALA A 131 6.43 9.53 2.78
N VAL A 132 7.48 10.20 3.25
CA VAL A 132 7.39 11.17 4.34
C VAL A 132 6.80 12.47 3.79
N PRO A 133 5.70 12.99 4.36
CA PRO A 133 5.17 14.29 3.96
C PRO A 133 6.18 15.42 4.18
N VAL A 134 6.28 16.37 3.25
CA VAL A 134 7.22 17.50 3.34
C VAL A 134 7.04 18.27 4.65
N ALA A 135 5.79 18.56 5.04
CA ALA A 135 5.50 19.26 6.29
C ALA A 135 6.03 18.52 7.54
N LEU A 136 6.04 17.19 7.53
CA LEU A 136 6.61 16.40 8.63
C LEU A 136 8.15 16.46 8.60
N ALA A 137 8.75 16.40 7.42
CA ALA A 137 10.19 16.54 7.26
C ALA A 137 10.68 17.93 7.73
N GLU A 138 9.95 18.99 7.40
CA GLU A 138 10.23 20.37 7.84
C GLU A 138 10.07 20.53 9.36
N ALA A 139 9.00 19.96 9.94
CA ALA A 139 8.78 20.01 11.38
C ALA A 139 9.94 19.36 12.15
N LEU A 140 10.44 18.20 11.70
CA LEU A 140 11.57 17.51 12.32
C LEU A 140 12.90 18.25 12.19
N GLN A 141 13.07 19.11 11.17
CA GLN A 141 14.26 19.94 11.02
C GLN A 141 14.26 21.12 12.00
N ASN A 142 13.09 21.65 12.33
CA ASN A 142 12.95 22.79 13.26
C ASN A 142 13.13 22.40 14.74
N GLU A 143 13.14 21.10 15.05
CA GLU A 143 13.34 20.56 16.40
C GLU A 143 14.81 20.17 16.70
N ARG A 144 15.72 20.33 15.73
CA ARG A 144 17.17 20.15 15.89
C ARG A 144 17.88 21.44 16.24
#